data_AF-A0A937UGG4-F1
#
_entry.id   AF-A0A937UGG4-F1
#
_cell.length_a   1.000
_cell.length_b   1.000
_cell.length_c   1.000
_cell.angle_alpha   90.00
_cell.angle_beta   90.00
_cell.angle_gamma   90.00
#
_symmetry.space_group_name_H-M   'P 1'
#
loop_
_entity.id
_entity.type
_entity.pdbx_description
1 polymer ?
#
loop_
_entity_poly.entity_id
_entity_poly.type
_entity_poly.pdbx_seq_one_letter_code
_entity_poly.pdbx_strand_id
1 'polypeptide(L)' 'MRAWKGMDWDVMNRLHEKGYIGNPKSKAKSVPLTEEGARISEALFKKHFGLSS' A
#
# COMPACT_ATOMS: atom_id res chain seq x y z
N MET A 1 3.90 -8.28 -3.39
CA MET A 1 2.59 -7.62 -3.63
C MET A 1 2.86 -6.19 -4.13
N ARG A 2 2.02 -5.65 -5.04
CA ARG A 2 2.22 -4.31 -5.65
C ARG A 2 0.94 -3.47 -5.50
N ALA A 3 1.08 -2.17 -5.26
CA ALA A 3 -0.03 -1.22 -5.18
C ALA A 3 -0.15 -0.41 -6.49
N TRP A 4 -1.37 -0.05 -6.88
CA TRP A 4 -1.63 0.68 -8.14
C TRP A 4 -1.45 2.19 -7.96
N LYS A 5 -0.85 2.85 -8.96
CA LYS A 5 -0.52 4.29 -8.89
C LYS A 5 -1.71 5.20 -9.26
N GLY A 6 -2.89 4.66 -9.54
CA GLY A 6 -4.10 5.45 -9.85
C GLY A 6 -4.74 6.15 -8.65
N MET A 7 -4.17 6.03 -7.45
CA MET A 7 -4.60 6.73 -6.24
C MET A 7 -4.04 8.16 -6.20
N ASP A 8 -4.69 9.01 -5.40
CA ASP A 8 -4.26 10.38 -5.13
C ASP A 8 -2.77 10.45 -4.73
N TRP A 9 -2.07 11.45 -5.27
CA TRP A 9 -0.62 11.59 -5.10
C TRP A 9 -0.22 11.86 -3.65
N ASP A 10 -1.02 12.60 -2.88
CA ASP A 10 -0.74 12.87 -1.49
C ASP A 10 -0.92 11.62 -0.63
N VAL A 11 -1.89 10.77 -0.97
CA VAL A 11 -2.03 9.44 -0.35
C VAL A 11 -0.78 8.59 -0.61
N MET A 12 -0.31 8.54 -1.86
CA MET A 12 0.89 7.77 -2.22
C MET A 12 2.14 8.33 -1.54
N ASN A 13 2.31 9.64 -1.44
CA ASN A 13 3.43 10.25 -0.73
C ASN A 13 3.41 9.88 0.75
N ARG A 14 2.25 9.97 1.42
CA ARG A 14 2.11 9.60 2.84
C ARG A 14 2.40 8.13 3.10
N LEU A 15 1.98 7.23 2.20
CA LEU A 15 2.28 5.80 2.33
C LEU A 15 3.79 5.50 2.16
N HIS A 16 4.45 6.24 1.28
CA HIS A 16 5.90 6.15 1.09
C HIS A 16 6.66 6.72 2.30
N GLU A 17 6.25 7.87 2.83
CA GLU A 17 6.82 8.46 4.04
C GLU A 17 6.69 7.55 5.26
N LYS A 18 5.60 6.78 5.34
CA LYS A 18 5.41 5.74 6.37
C LYS A 18 6.21 4.46 6.11
N GLY A 19 6.91 4.36 4.99
CA GLY A 19 7.70 3.18 4.62
C GLY A 19 6.85 1.97 4.24
N TYR A 20 5.59 2.14 3.82
CA TYR A 20 4.69 1.04 3.45
C TYR A 20 4.80 0.67 1.97
N ILE A 21 5.14 1.62 1.12
CA ILE A 21 5.38 1.41 -0.32
C ILE A 21 6.74 1.96 -0.71
N GLY A 22 7.28 1.49 -1.83
CA GLY A 22 8.42 2.11 -2.49
C GLY A 22 8.05 3.47 -3.12
N ASN A 23 9.06 4.16 -3.66
CA ASN A 23 8.90 5.51 -4.18
C ASN A 23 7.83 5.59 -5.31
N PRO A 24 6.75 6.37 -5.13
CA PRO A 24 5.69 6.51 -6.12
C PRO A 24 6.06 7.40 -7.31
N LYS A 25 7.14 8.19 -7.21
CA LYS A 25 7.64 9.06 -8.28
C LYS A 25 8.41 8.27 -9.35
N SER A 26 7.70 7.41 -10.07
CA SER A 26 8.22 6.68 -11.23
C SER A 26 7.22 6.66 -12.39
N LYS A 27 7.67 6.31 -13.60
CA LYS A 27 6.79 6.12 -14.77
C LYS A 27 5.98 4.82 -14.71
N ALA A 28 6.23 3.96 -13.71
CA ALA A 28 5.54 2.69 -13.57
C ALA A 28 4.08 2.88 -13.13
N LYS A 29 3.21 1.99 -13.60
CA LYS A 29 1.77 1.97 -13.24
C LYS A 29 1.51 1.44 -11.82
N SER A 30 2.54 0.92 -11.15
CA SER A 30 2.43 0.34 -9.80
C SER A 30 3.73 0.52 -9.02
N VAL A 31 3.60 0.51 -7.70
CA VAL A 31 4.70 0.58 -6.73
C VAL A 31 4.79 -0.74 -5.96
N PRO A 32 5.99 -1.21 -5.59
CA PRO A 32 6.11 -2.34 -4.67
C PRO A 32 5.65 -1.95 -3.26
N LEU A 33 5.05 -2.89 -2.54
CA LEU A 33 4.90 -2.79 -1.09
C LEU A 33 6.23 -3.15 -0.43
N THR A 34 6.51 -2.53 0.71
CA THR A 34 7.55 -3.01 1.62
C THR A 34 7.03 -4.24 2.38
N GLU A 35 7.92 -4.95 3.05
CA GLU A 35 7.55 -6.08 3.90
C GLU A 35 6.55 -5.64 5.00
N GLU A 36 6.80 -4.49 5.60
CA GLU A 36 5.89 -3.90 6.59
C GLU A 36 4.54 -3.50 5.98
N GLY A 37 4.56 -2.85 4.81
CA GLY A 37 3.34 -2.50 4.10
C GLY A 37 2.49 -3.72 3.74
N ALA A 38 3.12 -4.85 3.40
CA ALA A 38 2.43 -6.10 3.13
C ALA A 38 1.76 -6.68 4.39
N ARG A 39 2.47 -6.70 5.53
CA ARG A 39 1.92 -7.18 6.81
C ARG A 39 0.72 -6.34 7.28
N ILE A 40 0.85 -5.02 7.23
CA ILE A 40 -0.24 -4.11 7.60
C ILE A 40 -1.42 -4.26 6.65
N SER A 41 -1.17 -4.38 5.33
CA SER A 41 -2.23 -4.60 4.35
C SER A 41 -3.01 -5.88 4.64
N GLU A 42 -2.33 -6.98 5.00
CA GLU A 42 -2.99 -8.23 5.36
C GLU A 42 -3.80 -8.10 6.65
N ALA A 43 -3.25 -7.48 7.69
CA ALA A 43 -3.93 -7.27 8.96
C ALA A 43 -5.19 -6.40 8.80
N LEU A 44 -5.09 -5.30 8.04
CA LEU A 44 -6.24 -4.44 7.74
C LEU A 44 -7.28 -5.16 6.89
N PHE A 45 -6.85 -5.94 5.90
CA PHE A 45 -7.78 -6.73 5.09
C PHE A 45 -8.57 -7.71 5.96
N LYS A 46 -7.89 -8.45 6.84
CA LYS A 46 -8.54 -9.35 7.81
C LYS A 46 -9.48 -8.61 8.76
N LYS A 47 -9.10 -7.43 9.24
CA LYS A 47 -9.93 -6.62 10.15
C LYS A 47 -11.22 -6.11 9.50
N HIS A 48 -11.15 -5.69 8.23
CA HIS A 48 -12.27 -5.00 7.57
C HIS A 48 -13.10 -5.92 6.66
N PHE A 49 -12.51 -7.00 6.16
CA PHE A 49 -13.13 -7.92 5.20
C PHE A 49 -13.01 -9.40 5.60
N GLY A 50 -12.25 -9.72 6.66
CA GLY A 50 -12.32 -11.05 7.25
C GLY A 50 -13.71 -11.25 7.81
N LEU A 51 -14.37 -12.35 7.42
CA LEU A 51 -15.67 -12.75 7.94
C LEU A 51 -15.65 -12.68 9.47
N SER A 52 -16.42 -11.74 10.03
CA SER A 52 -16.97 -11.90 11.37
C SER A 52 -17.99 -13.03 11.27
N SER A 53 -17.55 -14.25 11.55
CA SER A 53 -18.46 -15.38 11.80
C SER A 53 -19.30 -15.13 13.04
#